data_AF-A0A5C8WXE0-F1
#
_entry.id   AF-A0A5C8WXE0-F1
#
_cell.length_a   1.000
_cell.length_b   1.000
_cell.length_c   1.000
_cell.angle_alpha   90.00
_cell.angle_beta   90.00
_cell.angle_gamma   90.00
#
_symmetry.space_group_name_H-M   'P 1'
#
loop_
_entity.id
_entity.type
_entity.pdbx_description
1 polymer ?
#
loop_
_entity_poly.entity_id
_entity_poly.type
_entity_poly.pdbx_seq_one_letter_code
_entity_poly.pdbx_strand_id
1 'polypeptide(L)' 'MTLVVAFVPEAGGCRYTAVARHWSVANRDAHEAMGFHQGWGICADQFAALAQTP' A
#
# COMPACT_ATOMS: atom_id res chain seq x y z
N MET A 1 -7.20 -5.86 11.29
CA MET A 1 -6.34 -4.91 10.57
C MET A 1 -7.24 -3.98 9.78
N THR A 2 -6.89 -2.71 9.64
CA THR A 2 -7.60 -1.75 8.79
C THR A 2 -6.59 -1.12 7.85
N LEU A 3 -6.88 -1.11 6.55
CA LEU A 3 -6.07 -0.43 5.56
C LEU A 3 -6.69 0.92 5.24
N VAL A 4 -5.90 1.99 5.31
CA VAL A 4 -6.28 3.32 4.82
C VAL A 4 -5.45 3.61 3.58
N VAL A 5 -6.12 3.88 2.47
CA VAL A 5 -5.49 4.28 1.21
C VAL A 5 -5.88 5.72 0.93
N ALA A 6 -4.88 6.56 0.66
CA ALA A 6 -5.07 7.96 0.29
C ALA A 6 -4.37 8.27 -1.02
N PHE A 7 -5.01 9.11 -1.82
CA PHE A 7 -4.48 9.68 -3.06
C PHE A 7 -4.50 11.19 -2.91
N VAL A 8 -3.33 11.81 -3.05
CA VAL A 8 -3.20 13.27 -3.07
C VAL A 8 -2.83 13.69 -4.49
N PRO A 9 -3.62 14.55 -5.15
CA PRO A 9 -3.27 15.06 -6.48
C PRO A 9 -1.91 15.76 -6.47
N GLU A 10 -1.07 15.44 -7.44
CA GLU A 10 0.24 16.09 -7.65
C GLU A 10 0.43 16.34 -9.16
N ALA A 11 1.39 17.18 -9.54
CA ALA A 11 1.61 17.49 -10.95
C ALA A 11 1.95 16.21 -11.75
N GLY A 12 1.13 15.89 -12.75
CA GLY A 12 1.31 14.71 -13.59
C GLY A 12 0.81 13.39 -12.98
N GLY A 13 0.11 13.41 -11.83
CA GLY A 13 -0.47 12.20 -11.25
C GLY A 13 -1.00 12.39 -9.84
N CYS A 14 -0.71 11.42 -8.97
CA CYS A 14 -1.03 11.50 -7.57
C CYS A 14 0.03 10.80 -6.73
N ARG A 15 0.19 11.26 -5.49
CA ARG A 15 0.89 10.50 -4.47
C ARG A 15 -0.06 9.51 -3.82
N TYR A 16 0.27 8.24 -3.96
CA TYR A 16 -0.38 7.12 -3.32
C TYR A 16 0.24 6.88 -1.93
N THR A 17 -0.59 6.68 -0.91
CA THR A 17 -0.13 6.28 0.43
C THR A 17 -1.05 5.20 0.98
N ALA A 18 -0.45 4.10 1.45
CA ALA A 18 -1.15 3.01 2.12
C ALA A 18 -0.66 2.88 3.57
N VAL A 19 -1.60 2.85 4.52
CA VAL A 19 -1.32 2.67 5.94
C VAL A 19 -2.09 1.46 6.44
N ALA A 20 -1.37 0.38 6.76
CA ALA A 20 -1.93 -0.79 7.42
C ALA A 20 -1.89 -0.61 8.95
N ARG A 21 -3.06 -0.59 9.59
CA ARG A 21 -3.21 -0.49 11.05
C ARG A 21 -3.53 -1.86 11.64
N HIS A 22 -2.78 -2.25 12.65
CA HIS A 22 -2.94 -3.51 13.37
C HIS A 22 -3.45 -3.26 14.78
N TRP A 23 -4.09 -4.29 15.35
CA TRP A 23 -4.64 -4.22 16.72
C TRP A 23 -3.55 -4.22 17.80
N SER A 24 -2.40 -4.83 17.51
CA SER A 24 -1.26 -4.91 18.42
C SER A 24 0.05 -4.88 17.63
N VAL A 25 1.14 -4.58 18.33
CA VAL A 25 2.49 -4.63 17.76
C VAL A 25 2.82 -6.04 17.28
N ALA A 26 2.52 -7.08 18.06
CA ALA A 26 2.76 -8.47 17.65
C ALA A 26 2.06 -8.84 16.33
N ASN A 27 0.82 -8.35 16.12
CA ASN A 27 0.10 -8.57 14.86
C ASN A 27 0.71 -7.78 13.68
N ARG A 28 1.25 -6.58 13.93
CA ARG A 28 2.01 -5.82 12.92
C ARG A 28 3.27 -6.58 12.54
N ASP A 29 4.03 -7.06 13.52
CA ASP A 29 5.34 -7.71 13.34
C ASP A 29 5.18 -9.02 12.58
N ALA A 30 4.18 -9.82 12.94
CA ALA A 30 3.87 -11.05 12.22
C ALA A 30 3.52 -10.77 10.75
N HIS A 31 2.71 -9.72 10.49
CA HIS A 31 2.37 -9.34 9.13
C HIS A 31 3.56 -8.79 8.34
N GLU A 32 4.43 -8.02 8.98
CA GLU A 32 5.65 -7.51 8.38
C GLU A 32 6.62 -8.64 8.04
N ALA A 33 6.81 -9.61 8.95
CA ALA A 33 7.64 -10.79 8.75
C ALA A 33 7.15 -11.70 7.62
N MET A 34 5.86 -11.67 7.29
CA MET A 34 5.30 -12.34 6.11
C MET A 34 5.70 -11.66 4.78
N GLY A 35 6.40 -10.53 4.82
CA GLY A 35 6.86 -9.82 3.62
C GLY A 35 5.94 -8.69 3.18
N PHE A 36 5.26 -8.00 4.12
CA PHE A 36 4.29 -6.95 3.81
C PHE A 36 4.81 -5.91 2.81
N HIS A 37 6.00 -5.33 3.03
CA HIS A 37 6.51 -4.27 2.15
C HIS A 37 6.77 -4.74 0.72
N GLN A 38 7.29 -5.96 0.55
CA GLN A 38 7.53 -6.54 -0.77
C GLN A 38 6.19 -6.85 -1.46
N GLY A 39 5.29 -7.55 -0.78
CA GLY A 39 3.98 -7.90 -1.34
C GLY A 39 3.15 -6.66 -1.68
N TRP A 40 3.15 -5.67 -0.79
CA TRP A 40 2.44 -4.41 -1.00
C TRP A 40 3.05 -3.59 -2.14
N GLY A 41 4.39 -3.57 -2.26
CA GLY A 41 5.08 -2.95 -3.38
C GLY A 41 4.64 -3.55 -4.72
N ILE A 42 4.60 -4.89 -4.83
CA ILE A 42 4.11 -5.57 -6.04
C ILE A 42 2.68 -5.17 -6.38
N CYS A 43 1.78 -5.13 -5.39
CA CYS A 43 0.39 -4.69 -5.61
C CYS A 43 0.32 -3.22 -6.06
N ALA A 44 1.14 -2.34 -5.48
CA ALA A 44 1.19 -0.93 -5.85
C ALA A 44 1.69 -0.74 -7.29
N ASP A 45 2.72 -1.49 -7.71
CA ASP A 45 3.25 -1.47 -9.08
C ASP A 45 2.21 -1.99 -10.09
N GLN A 46 1.53 -3.09 -9.78
CA GLN A 46 0.44 -3.62 -10.59
C GLN A 46 -0.70 -2.61 -10.73
N PHE A 47 -1.07 -1.95 -9.64
CA PHE A 47 -2.09 -0.91 -9.65
C PHE A 47 -1.68 0.29 -10.50
N ALA A 48 -0.42 0.74 -10.40
CA ALA A 48 0.11 1.83 -11.21
C ALA A 48 0.13 1.48 -12.71
N ALA A 49 0.48 0.24 -13.07
CA ALA A 49 0.42 -0.24 -14.45
C ALA A 49 -1.02 -0.28 -14.96
N LEU A 50 -1.96 -0.79 -14.15
CA LEU A 50 -3.38 -0.83 -14.50
C LEU A 50 -3.93 0.58 -14.74
N ALA A 51 -3.61 1.55 -13.88
CA ALA A 51 -4.07 2.93 -13.99
C ALA A 51 -3.57 3.66 -15.25
N GLN A 52 -2.52 3.14 -15.91
CA GLN A 52 -1.99 3.67 -17.17
C GLN A 52 -2.61 3.00 -18.40
N THR A 53 -3.54 2.05 -18.21
CA THR A 53 -4.21 1.39 -19.33
C THR A 53 -5.21 2.37 -19.98
N PRO A 54 -5.27 2.48 -21.33
CA PRO A 54 -6.16 3.39 -22.04
C PRO A 54 -7.66 3.14 -21.79
#